data_AF-A0A2H9QWN7-F1
#
_entry.id   AF-A0A2H9QWN7-F1
#
_cell.length_a   1.000
_cell.length_b   1.000
_cell.length_c   1.000
_cell.angle_alpha   90.00
_cell.angle_beta   90.00
_cell.angle_gamma   90.00
#
_symmetry.space_group_name_H-M   'P 1'
#
loop_
_entity.id
_entity.type
_entity.pdbx_description
1 polymer ?
#
loop_
_entity_poly.entity_id
_entity_poly.type
_entity_poly.pdbx_seq_one_letter_code
_entity_poly.pdbx_strand_id
1 'polypeptide(L)'
;MVNKFGKAVEFAEKIKKFPEVLQVILFGSVARGEEHKDSDIDIAVVYSSKNEKVMSEIIGFAFEDIQLTHLDIKELSKEPEVAGALAGEGLVLYGRPITLTTKELALKPKLLISYDLSSIEYKDKMRINRAFFGSKSTSKYKGKKYETKTGGIVNEAGIEKPGRGVLLIPREKYPKVVAVLRRFNAKWKEVAVWTY
;
A
#
# COMPACT_ATOMS: atom_id res chain seq x y z
N MET A 1 -28.17 1.85 -20.59
CA MET A 1 -27.05 1.80 -19.63
C MET A 1 -26.23 3.06 -19.90
N VAL A 2 -26.02 3.92 -18.91
CA VAL A 2 -25.23 5.15 -19.12
C VAL A 2 -23.79 4.72 -19.35
N ASN A 3 -23.20 5.09 -20.49
CA ASN A 3 -21.80 4.76 -20.80
C ASN A 3 -20.87 5.68 -19.99
N LYS A 4 -20.56 5.28 -18.76
CA LYS A 4 -19.71 6.05 -17.82
C LYS A 4 -18.29 6.23 -18.34
N PHE A 5 -17.71 5.19 -18.93
CA PHE A 5 -16.42 5.29 -19.61
C PHE A 5 -16.45 6.33 -20.74
N GLY A 6 -17.50 6.32 -21.56
CA GLY A 6 -17.71 7.31 -22.61
C GLY A 6 -17.78 8.75 -22.09
N LYS A 7 -18.47 8.98 -20.96
CA LYS A 7 -18.49 10.29 -20.28
C LYS A 7 -17.10 10.72 -19.81
N ALA A 8 -16.31 9.79 -19.25
CA ALA A 8 -14.95 10.09 -18.81
C ALA A 8 -14.05 10.51 -19.99
N VAL A 9 -14.16 9.82 -21.12
CA VAL A 9 -13.46 10.19 -22.37
C VAL A 9 -13.91 11.55 -22.87
N GLU A 10 -15.22 11.82 -22.90
CA GLU A 10 -15.75 13.13 -23.32
C GLU A 10 -15.25 14.27 -22.40
N PHE A 11 -15.22 14.03 -21.09
CA PHE A 11 -14.66 14.98 -20.13
C PHE A 11 -13.18 15.24 -20.40
N ALA A 12 -12.37 14.19 -20.58
CA ALA A 12 -10.94 14.31 -20.90
C ALA A 12 -10.71 15.13 -22.18
N GLU A 13 -11.52 14.90 -23.22
CA GLU A 13 -11.48 15.65 -24.49
C GLU A 13 -11.80 17.14 -24.32
N LYS A 14 -12.69 17.52 -23.39
CA LYS A 14 -12.99 18.93 -23.10
C LYS A 14 -11.85 19.65 -22.40
N ILE A 15 -11.13 18.95 -21.52
CA ILE A 15 -10.11 19.56 -20.65
C ILE A 15 -8.69 19.45 -21.20
N LYS A 16 -8.42 18.62 -22.20
CA LYS A 16 -7.07 18.50 -22.81
C LYS A 16 -6.55 19.80 -23.43
N LYS A 17 -7.44 20.77 -23.70
CA LYS A 17 -7.10 22.09 -24.25
C LYS A 17 -6.32 22.96 -23.26
N PHE A 18 -6.38 22.66 -21.96
CA PHE A 18 -5.66 23.42 -20.94
C PHE A 18 -4.18 23.00 -20.93
N PRO A 19 -3.24 23.92 -21.21
CA PRO A 19 -1.81 23.59 -21.29
C PRO A 19 -1.23 23.13 -19.96
N GLU A 20 -1.86 23.48 -18.84
CA GLU A 20 -1.48 23.04 -17.50
C GLU A 20 -1.80 21.56 -17.26
N VAL A 21 -2.75 20.99 -18.00
CA VAL A 21 -3.14 19.57 -17.87
C VAL A 21 -2.12 18.69 -18.59
N LEU A 22 -1.35 17.94 -17.80
CA LEU A 22 -0.36 16.99 -18.31
C LEU A 22 -0.97 15.62 -18.57
N GLN A 23 -1.89 15.20 -17.71
CA GLN A 23 -2.50 13.88 -17.79
C GLN A 23 -3.92 13.89 -17.24
N VAL A 24 -4.79 13.08 -17.85
CA VAL A 24 -6.11 12.75 -17.31
C VAL A 24 -6.19 11.23 -17.18
N ILE A 25 -6.45 10.75 -15.97
CA ILE A 25 -6.45 9.33 -15.63
C ILE A 25 -7.81 8.99 -15.06
N LEU A 26 -8.50 8.03 -15.68
CA LEU A 26 -9.67 7.39 -15.10
C LEU A 26 -9.20 6.30 -14.16
N PHE A 27 -9.71 6.25 -12.94
CA PHE A 27 -9.40 5.19 -11.98
C PHE A 27 -10.67 4.72 -11.27
N GLY A 28 -10.51 3.87 -10.25
CA GLY A 28 -11.65 3.37 -9.49
C GLY A 28 -12.49 2.34 -10.25
N SER A 29 -13.76 2.22 -9.86
CA SER A 29 -14.63 1.11 -10.30
C SER A 29 -14.86 1.09 -11.82
N VAL A 30 -15.00 2.26 -12.45
CA VAL A 30 -15.20 2.40 -13.89
C VAL A 30 -13.95 1.98 -14.69
N ALA A 31 -12.75 2.26 -14.17
CA ALA A 31 -11.51 1.79 -14.80
C ALA A 31 -11.36 0.27 -14.73
N ARG A 32 -11.83 -0.35 -13.64
CA ARG A 32 -11.81 -1.81 -13.43
C ARG A 32 -12.93 -2.56 -14.13
N GLY A 33 -13.96 -1.87 -14.63
CA GLY A 33 -15.16 -2.51 -15.20
C GLY A 33 -16.07 -3.14 -14.14
N GLU A 34 -15.97 -2.66 -12.89
CA GLU A 34 -16.72 -3.15 -11.73
C GLU A 34 -17.81 -2.14 -11.29
N GLU A 35 -18.13 -1.16 -12.13
CA GLU A 35 -19.06 -0.11 -11.78
C GLU A 35 -20.52 -0.60 -11.66
N HIS A 36 -21.26 0.04 -10.77
CA HIS A 36 -22.70 -0.13 -10.62
C HIS A 36 -23.42 1.14 -11.07
N LYS A 37 -24.76 1.10 -11.10
CA LYS A 37 -25.58 2.25 -11.55
C LYS A 37 -25.26 3.52 -10.77
N ASP A 38 -25.04 3.39 -9.46
CA ASP A 38 -24.83 4.50 -8.53
C ASP A 38 -23.34 4.84 -8.33
N SER A 39 -22.42 4.20 -9.04
CA SER A 39 -20.98 4.49 -8.91
C SER A 39 -20.61 5.86 -9.49
N ASP A 40 -19.78 6.62 -8.79
CA ASP A 40 -19.16 7.82 -9.37
C ASP A 40 -18.04 7.43 -10.35
N ILE A 41 -17.65 8.39 -11.18
CA ILE A 41 -16.57 8.32 -12.16
C ILE A 41 -15.37 9.04 -11.56
N ASP A 42 -14.41 8.29 -11.04
CA ASP A 42 -13.20 8.83 -10.41
C ASP A 42 -12.16 9.23 -11.48
N ILE A 43 -11.83 10.53 -11.56
CA ILE A 43 -10.86 11.05 -12.50
C ILE A 43 -9.78 11.84 -11.78
N ALA A 44 -8.52 11.48 -12.03
CA ALA A 44 -7.37 12.27 -11.61
C ALA A 44 -6.91 13.17 -12.75
N VAL A 45 -6.77 14.47 -12.46
CA VAL A 45 -6.20 15.45 -13.39
C VAL A 45 -4.85 15.86 -12.85
N VAL A 46 -3.80 15.54 -13.60
CA VAL A 46 -2.41 15.85 -13.22
C VAL A 46 -1.97 17.12 -13.94
N TYR A 47 -1.52 18.10 -13.16
CA TYR A 47 -1.10 19.41 -13.63
C TYR A 47 0.43 19.58 -13.59
N SER A 48 0.96 20.40 -14.50
CA SER A 48 2.34 20.88 -14.41
C SER A 48 2.53 21.82 -13.23
N SER A 49 1.54 22.68 -12.97
CA SER A 49 1.38 23.47 -11.77
C SER A 49 -0.10 23.75 -11.53
N LYS A 50 -0.59 23.59 -10.29
CA LYS A 50 -1.98 23.92 -9.96
C LYS A 50 -2.25 25.41 -10.11
N ASN A 51 -3.37 25.74 -10.74
CA ASN A 51 -3.91 27.08 -10.88
C ASN A 51 -5.41 27.05 -10.55
N GLU A 52 -5.84 27.80 -9.54
CA GLU A 52 -7.23 27.77 -9.04
C GLU A 52 -8.26 28.12 -10.12
N LYS A 53 -7.95 29.05 -11.02
CA LYS A 53 -8.86 29.42 -12.12
C LYS A 53 -9.05 28.27 -13.08
N VAL A 54 -7.95 27.64 -13.51
CA VAL A 54 -7.98 26.48 -14.41
C VAL A 54 -8.68 25.30 -13.75
N MET A 55 -8.43 25.05 -12.47
CA MET A 55 -9.13 24.00 -11.72
C MET A 55 -10.63 24.28 -11.65
N SER A 56 -11.05 25.52 -11.37
CA SER A 56 -12.46 25.91 -11.33
C SER A 56 -13.14 25.77 -12.70
N GLU A 57 -12.48 26.15 -13.79
CA GLU A 57 -12.98 25.93 -15.14
C GLU A 57 -13.14 24.44 -15.47
N ILE A 58 -12.17 23.61 -15.08
CA ILE A 58 -12.21 22.16 -15.26
C ILE A 58 -13.36 21.52 -14.47
N ILE A 59 -13.59 21.95 -13.23
CA ILE A 59 -14.74 21.54 -12.43
C ILE A 59 -16.04 21.89 -13.16
N GLY A 60 -16.12 23.04 -13.82
CA GLY A 60 -17.27 23.44 -14.62
C GLY A 60 -17.58 22.55 -15.84
N PHE A 61 -16.61 21.73 -16.30
CA PHE A 61 -16.84 20.73 -17.36
C PHE A 61 -17.26 19.36 -16.83
N ALA A 62 -17.14 19.12 -15.52
CA ALA A 62 -17.43 17.83 -14.92
C ALA A 62 -18.94 17.55 -14.91
N PHE A 63 -19.33 16.33 -15.25
CA PHE A 63 -20.69 15.86 -15.02
C PHE A 63 -20.93 15.64 -13.52
N GLU A 64 -22.19 15.62 -13.08
CA GLU A 64 -22.54 15.42 -11.67
C GLU A 64 -21.98 14.12 -11.08
N ASP A 65 -21.82 13.08 -11.91
CA ASP A 65 -21.27 11.78 -11.55
C ASP A 65 -19.75 11.69 -11.72
N ILE A 66 -19.03 12.80 -11.96
CA ILE A 66 -17.56 12.83 -12.01
C ILE A 66 -17.00 13.37 -10.71
N GLN A 67 -16.17 12.57 -10.05
CA GLN A 67 -15.37 12.97 -8.90
C GLN A 67 -13.94 13.29 -9.34
N LEU A 68 -13.52 14.55 -9.16
CA LEU A 68 -12.20 15.02 -9.58
C LEU A 68 -11.18 14.98 -8.44
N THR A 69 -10.03 14.38 -8.72
CA THR A 69 -8.82 14.49 -7.89
C THR A 69 -7.79 15.34 -8.62
N HIS A 70 -7.53 16.54 -8.13
CA HIS A 70 -6.55 17.45 -8.73
C HIS A 70 -5.17 17.23 -8.11
N LEU A 71 -4.16 16.92 -8.92
CA LEU A 71 -2.81 16.60 -8.45
C LEU A 71 -1.77 17.37 -9.27
N ASP A 72 -0.67 17.79 -8.65
CA ASP A 72 0.56 18.10 -9.37
C ASP A 72 1.60 16.96 -9.23
N ILE A 73 2.69 17.05 -10.00
CA ILE A 73 3.76 16.04 -9.99
C ILE A 73 4.38 15.87 -8.59
N LYS A 74 4.43 16.95 -7.79
CA LYS A 74 5.05 16.92 -6.45
C LYS A 74 4.14 16.22 -5.45
N GLU A 75 2.83 16.41 -5.55
CA GLU A 75 1.83 15.74 -4.71
C GLU A 75 1.75 14.25 -5.03
N LEU A 76 1.83 13.87 -6.31
CA LEU A 76 1.85 12.46 -6.71
C LEU A 76 3.00 11.69 -6.06
N SER A 77 4.15 12.34 -5.84
CA SER A 77 5.29 11.74 -5.12
C SER A 77 5.11 11.70 -3.59
N LYS A 78 4.20 12.52 -3.04
CA LYS A 78 3.92 12.63 -1.60
C LYS A 78 2.74 11.78 -1.14
N GLU A 79 1.88 11.37 -2.08
CA GLU A 79 0.70 10.55 -1.82
C GLU A 79 0.85 9.16 -2.47
N PRO A 80 1.66 8.27 -1.85
CA PRO A 80 1.98 6.98 -2.43
C PRO A 80 0.75 6.10 -2.71
N GLU A 81 -0.28 6.17 -1.86
CA GLU A 81 -1.51 5.38 -2.03
C GLU A 81 -2.25 5.79 -3.31
N VAL A 82 -2.41 7.10 -3.52
CA VAL A 82 -3.04 7.66 -4.72
C VAL A 82 -2.21 7.32 -5.95
N ALA A 83 -0.89 7.52 -5.89
CA ALA A 83 -0.01 7.19 -7.00
C ALA A 83 0.00 5.69 -7.33
N GLY A 84 -0.07 4.83 -6.31
CA GLY A 84 -0.19 3.38 -6.47
C GLY A 84 -1.50 2.98 -7.14
N ALA A 85 -2.63 3.57 -6.74
CA ALA A 85 -3.92 3.33 -7.37
C ALA A 85 -3.93 3.77 -8.85
N LEU A 86 -3.41 4.96 -9.14
CA LEU A 86 -3.31 5.50 -10.50
C LEU A 86 -2.37 4.68 -11.39
N ALA A 87 -1.24 4.19 -10.85
CA ALA A 87 -0.28 3.39 -11.61
C ALA A 87 -0.72 1.95 -11.83
N GLY A 88 -1.45 1.35 -10.87
CA GLY A 88 -1.86 -0.05 -10.94
C GLY A 88 -3.13 -0.28 -11.77
N GLU A 89 -4.12 0.61 -11.62
CA GLU A 89 -5.47 0.41 -12.16
C GLU A 89 -5.95 1.58 -13.02
N GLY A 90 -5.18 2.66 -13.12
CA GLY A 90 -5.56 3.85 -13.87
C GLY A 90 -5.47 3.67 -15.39
N LEU A 91 -6.50 4.12 -16.09
CA LEU A 91 -6.55 4.22 -17.54
C LEU A 91 -6.22 5.66 -17.95
N VAL A 92 -5.13 5.84 -18.70
CA VAL A 92 -4.74 7.15 -19.22
C VAL A 92 -5.66 7.54 -20.37
N LEU A 93 -6.50 8.55 -20.15
CA LEU A 93 -7.42 9.08 -21.16
C LEU A 93 -6.78 10.18 -22.00
N TYR A 94 -5.85 10.95 -21.41
CA TYR A 94 -5.07 11.98 -22.10
C TYR A 94 -3.68 12.13 -21.47
N GLY A 95 -2.71 12.54 -22.29
CA GLY A 95 -1.34 12.82 -21.87
C GLY A 95 -0.39 11.65 -22.08
N ARG A 96 0.86 11.80 -21.62
CA ARG A 96 1.85 10.72 -21.60
C ARG A 96 1.85 10.05 -20.21
N PRO A 97 2.03 8.73 -20.13
CA PRO A 97 2.22 8.05 -18.84
C PRO A 97 3.37 8.68 -18.06
N ILE A 98 3.09 9.18 -16.86
CA ILE A 98 4.12 9.62 -15.94
C ILE A 98 4.82 8.36 -15.41
N THR A 99 6.11 8.23 -15.70
CA THR A 99 6.91 7.12 -15.19
C THR A 99 7.41 7.50 -13.80
N LEU A 100 6.72 7.03 -12.76
CA LEU A 100 7.20 7.13 -11.39
C LEU A 100 8.11 5.96 -11.07
N THR A 101 9.29 6.26 -10.56
CA THR A 101 10.23 5.27 -10.05
C THR A 101 9.85 4.87 -8.63
N THR A 102 10.26 3.67 -8.20
CA THR A 102 10.06 3.20 -6.82
C THR A 102 10.67 4.15 -5.79
N LYS A 103 11.71 4.90 -6.18
CA LYS A 103 12.38 5.90 -5.34
C LYS A 103 11.50 7.12 -5.10
N GLU A 104 10.75 7.57 -6.11
CA GLU A 104 9.85 8.72 -6.02
C GLU A 104 8.60 8.39 -5.19
N LEU A 105 8.13 7.14 -5.23
CA LEU A 105 7.01 6.65 -4.40
C LEU A 105 7.40 6.31 -2.96
N ALA A 106 8.66 6.53 -2.58
CA ALA A 106 9.24 6.13 -1.30
C ALA A 106 9.03 4.64 -0.94
N LEU A 107 8.78 3.78 -1.94
CA LEU A 107 8.49 2.36 -1.74
C LEU A 107 9.73 1.63 -1.25
N LYS A 108 9.61 0.98 -0.09
CA LYS A 108 10.67 0.18 0.52
C LYS A 108 10.45 -1.31 0.22
N PRO A 109 11.46 -2.02 -0.29
CA PRO A 109 11.36 -3.45 -0.50
C PRO A 109 11.32 -4.18 0.84
N LYS A 110 10.22 -4.90 1.08
CA LYS A 110 10.01 -5.77 2.24
C LYS A 110 9.76 -7.22 1.79
N LEU A 111 9.73 -8.14 2.74
CA LEU A 111 9.38 -9.53 2.54
C LEU A 111 8.18 -9.87 3.43
N LEU A 112 7.13 -10.40 2.83
CA LEU A 112 6.04 -11.03 3.54
C LEU A 112 6.40 -12.52 3.76
N ILE A 113 6.66 -12.89 5.00
CA ILE A 113 6.98 -14.26 5.41
C ILE A 113 5.76 -14.88 6.06
N SER A 114 5.23 -15.92 5.44
CA SER A 114 4.19 -16.78 6.03
C SER A 114 4.82 -18.08 6.48
N TYR A 115 4.71 -18.42 7.77
CA TYR A 115 5.30 -19.63 8.35
C TYR A 115 4.24 -20.54 8.96
N ASP A 116 4.46 -21.85 8.80
CA ASP A 116 3.62 -22.90 9.36
C ASP A 116 4.37 -23.63 10.47
N LEU A 117 3.75 -23.65 11.65
CA LEU A 117 4.25 -24.37 12.81
C LEU A 117 3.48 -25.67 13.07
N SER A 118 2.44 -26.01 12.31
CA SER A 118 1.52 -27.13 12.57
C SER A 118 2.25 -28.44 12.93
N SER A 119 3.26 -28.80 12.14
CA SER A 119 4.08 -30.00 12.27
C SER A 119 5.19 -29.92 13.33
N ILE A 120 5.35 -28.77 14.01
CA ILE A 120 6.40 -28.58 15.01
C ILE A 120 5.90 -29.01 16.40
N GLU A 121 6.77 -29.66 17.17
CA GLU A 121 6.45 -30.05 18.54
C GLU A 121 6.11 -28.85 19.41
N TYR A 122 5.22 -29.03 20.39
CA TYR A 122 4.75 -27.95 21.27
C TYR A 122 5.90 -27.20 21.97
N LYS A 123 6.93 -27.93 22.42
CA LYS A 123 8.12 -27.35 23.06
C LYS A 123 8.87 -26.38 22.13
N ASP A 124 9.02 -26.75 20.87
CA ASP A 124 9.73 -25.93 19.88
C ASP A 124 8.83 -24.81 19.33
N LYS A 125 7.51 -25.02 19.20
CA LYS A 125 6.54 -23.94 18.99
C LYS A 125 6.68 -22.85 20.04
N MET A 126 6.79 -23.22 21.31
CA MET A 126 6.98 -22.25 22.40
C MET A 126 8.32 -21.52 22.30
N ARG A 127 9.39 -22.18 21.84
CA ARG A 127 10.71 -21.54 21.62
C ARG A 127 10.67 -20.55 20.45
N ILE A 128 10.02 -20.91 19.34
CA ILE A 128 9.81 -20.01 18.19
C ILE A 128 8.98 -18.80 18.63
N ASN A 129 7.86 -19.04 19.33
CA ASN A 129 7.01 -17.95 19.83
C ASN A 129 7.77 -17.02 20.77
N ARG A 130 8.62 -17.56 21.65
CA ARG A 130 9.47 -16.72 22.51
C ARG A 130 10.52 -15.94 21.72
N ALA A 131 11.11 -16.53 20.69
CA ALA A 131 12.07 -15.84 19.82
C ALA A 131 11.42 -14.70 19.02
N PHE A 132 10.22 -14.92 18.49
CA PHE A 132 9.50 -13.91 17.73
C PHE A 132 8.83 -12.86 18.60
N PHE A 133 8.09 -13.26 19.63
CA PHE A 133 7.22 -12.35 20.40
C PHE A 133 7.79 -11.97 21.76
N GLY A 134 8.87 -12.62 22.19
CA GLY A 134 9.47 -12.42 23.49
C GLY A 134 8.77 -13.23 24.58
N SER A 135 9.08 -12.89 25.83
CA SER A 135 8.48 -13.54 27.00
C SER A 135 8.20 -12.54 28.11
N LYS A 136 7.14 -12.79 28.86
CA LYS A 136 6.90 -12.18 30.16
C LYS A 136 6.94 -13.28 31.21
N SER A 137 7.78 -13.12 32.23
CA SER A 137 7.85 -14.05 33.36
C SER A 137 7.79 -13.29 34.67
N THR A 138 6.99 -13.79 35.60
CA THR A 138 6.92 -13.30 36.97
C THR A 138 7.67 -14.26 37.90
N SER A 139 8.66 -13.75 38.63
CA SER A 139 9.36 -14.50 39.68
C SER A 139 9.04 -13.91 41.05
N LYS A 140 9.15 -14.72 42.10
CA LYS A 140 8.96 -14.27 43.48
C LYS A 140 10.25 -14.50 44.25
N TYR A 141 10.87 -13.44 44.73
CA TYR A 141 12.11 -13.50 45.51
C TYR A 141 11.93 -12.71 46.81
N LYS A 142 12.22 -13.35 47.96
CA LYS A 142 12.00 -12.76 49.30
C LYS A 142 10.64 -12.08 49.46
N GLY A 143 9.57 -12.75 49.02
CA GLY A 143 8.19 -12.24 49.13
C GLY A 143 7.78 -11.19 48.10
N LYS A 144 8.72 -10.55 47.39
CA LYS A 144 8.46 -9.54 46.34
C LYS A 144 8.31 -10.21 44.97
N LYS A 145 7.32 -9.75 44.18
CA LYS A 145 7.13 -10.17 42.78
C LYS A 145 8.00 -9.30 41.87
N TYR A 146 8.74 -9.94 40.98
CA TYR A 146 9.54 -9.31 39.94
C TYR A 146 9.00 -9.74 38.57
N GLU A 147 8.78 -8.78 37.67
CA GLU A 147 8.39 -9.06 36.29
C GLU A 147 9.60 -8.87 35.38
N THR A 148 9.94 -9.89 34.60
CA THR A 148 10.97 -9.82 33.54
C THR A 148 10.28 -9.86 32.19
N LYS A 149 10.54 -8.85 31.35
CA LYS A 149 10.09 -8.80 29.96
C LYS A 149 11.30 -8.89 29.05
N THR A 150 11.29 -9.85 28.12
CA THR A 150 12.31 -9.98 27.07
C THR A 150 11.65 -9.68 25.74
N GLY A 151 12.23 -8.79 24.95
CA GLY A 151 11.73 -8.48 23.61
C GLY A 151 11.99 -9.61 22.63
N GLY A 152 11.01 -9.92 21.78
CA GLY A 152 11.20 -10.80 20.62
C GLY A 152 11.54 -10.02 19.36
N ILE A 153 11.88 -10.74 18.29
CA ILE A 153 12.23 -10.15 16.98
C ILE A 153 11.16 -9.18 16.48
N VAL A 154 9.87 -9.46 16.68
CA VAL A 154 8.79 -8.57 16.19
C VAL A 154 8.77 -7.18 16.84
N ASN A 155 9.50 -7.00 17.95
CA ASN A 155 9.60 -5.70 18.61
C ASN A 155 10.71 -4.83 18.00
N GLU A 156 11.47 -5.34 17.02
CA GLU A 156 12.43 -4.55 16.27
C GLU A 156 11.73 -3.60 15.29
N ALA A 157 12.30 -2.41 15.11
CA ALA A 157 11.78 -1.42 14.18
C ALA A 157 11.65 -1.99 12.75
N GLY A 158 10.52 -1.68 12.11
CA GLY A 158 10.21 -2.03 10.73
C GLY A 158 9.57 -3.41 10.54
N ILE A 159 9.43 -4.23 11.60
CA ILE A 159 8.74 -5.51 11.53
C ILE A 159 7.26 -5.31 11.89
N GLU A 160 6.38 -5.79 11.01
CA GLU A 160 4.94 -5.72 11.17
C GLU A 160 4.34 -7.13 11.20
N LYS A 161 3.16 -7.26 11.83
CA LYS A 161 2.47 -8.55 12.01
C LYS A 161 1.04 -8.49 11.47
N PRO A 162 0.85 -8.62 10.15
CA PRO A 162 -0.48 -8.53 9.52
C PRO A 162 -1.45 -9.64 9.97
N GLY A 163 -0.93 -10.79 10.43
CA GLY A 163 -1.75 -11.95 10.77
C GLY A 163 -1.11 -12.91 11.76
N ARG A 164 -1.74 -14.07 11.97
CA ARG A 164 -1.11 -15.20 12.66
C ARG A 164 -0.21 -15.92 11.67
N GLY A 165 1.02 -16.25 12.07
CA GLY A 165 1.97 -16.92 11.18
C GLY A 165 2.51 -16.04 10.06
N VAL A 166 2.25 -14.73 10.07
CA VAL A 166 2.67 -13.82 9.00
C VAL A 166 3.46 -12.65 9.59
N LEU A 167 4.62 -12.38 8.99
CA LEU A 167 5.48 -11.24 9.30
C LEU A 167 5.75 -10.46 8.02
N LEU A 168 5.68 -9.15 8.10
CA LEU A 168 6.18 -8.26 7.06
C LEU A 168 7.48 -7.65 7.58
N ILE A 169 8.59 -7.88 6.87
CA ILE A 169 9.93 -7.52 7.36
C ILE A 169 10.75 -6.78 6.33
N PRO A 170 11.64 -5.86 6.75
CA PRO A 170 12.68 -5.32 5.87
C PRO A 170 13.65 -6.43 5.44
N ARG A 171 14.25 -6.31 4.25
CA ARG A 171 15.16 -7.32 3.70
C ARG A 171 16.35 -7.58 4.63
N GLU A 172 16.86 -6.55 5.31
CA GLU A 172 17.96 -6.66 6.27
C GLU A 172 17.63 -7.51 7.50
N LYS A 173 16.34 -7.70 7.83
CA LYS A 173 15.90 -8.55 8.95
C LYS A 173 15.69 -10.01 8.56
N TYR A 174 15.74 -10.33 7.26
CA TYR A 174 15.52 -11.67 6.73
C TYR A 174 16.40 -12.75 7.38
N PRO A 175 17.73 -12.59 7.49
CA PRO A 175 18.59 -13.64 8.04
C PRO A 175 18.21 -13.99 9.48
N LYS A 176 17.80 -12.99 10.27
CA LYS A 176 17.41 -13.18 11.67
C LYS A 176 16.12 -13.98 11.81
N VAL A 177 15.10 -13.66 11.02
CA VAL A 177 13.81 -14.35 11.05
C VAL A 177 13.95 -15.79 10.54
N VAL A 178 14.61 -15.97 9.40
CA VAL A 178 14.78 -17.29 8.79
C VAL A 178 15.69 -18.19 9.62
N ALA A 179 16.70 -17.65 10.31
CA ALA A 179 17.52 -18.45 11.22
C ALA A 179 16.69 -19.12 12.32
N VAL A 180 15.68 -18.43 12.87
CA VAL A 180 14.77 -19.02 13.87
C VAL A 180 13.93 -20.13 13.25
N LEU A 181 13.29 -19.88 12.11
CA LEU A 181 12.43 -20.87 11.43
C LEU A 181 13.23 -22.12 11.05
N ARG A 182 14.41 -21.92 10.44
CA ARG A 182 15.31 -22.98 10.01
C ARG A 182 15.82 -23.81 11.19
N ARG A 183 16.17 -23.17 12.31
CA ARG A 183 16.65 -23.87 13.53
C ARG A 183 15.66 -24.92 14.04
N PHE A 184 14.36 -24.66 13.88
CA PHE A 184 13.29 -25.55 14.34
C PHE A 184 12.59 -26.29 13.19
N ASN A 185 13.19 -26.29 11.99
CA ASN A 185 12.67 -26.95 10.80
C ASN A 185 11.22 -26.55 10.45
N ALA A 186 10.83 -25.31 10.76
CA ALA A 186 9.54 -24.76 10.40
C ALA A 186 9.48 -24.52 8.88
N LYS A 187 8.29 -24.72 8.29
CA LYS A 187 8.07 -24.40 6.87
C LYS A 187 7.69 -22.93 6.74
N TRP A 188 8.15 -22.26 5.68
CA TRP A 188 7.70 -20.91 5.36
C TRP A 188 7.66 -20.65 3.85
N LYS A 189 6.91 -19.62 3.48
CA LYS A 189 6.87 -19.00 2.16
C LYS A 189 7.29 -17.54 2.30
N GLU A 190 7.94 -17.02 1.28
CA GLU A 190 8.36 -15.63 1.20
C GLU A 190 7.82 -15.00 -0.09
N VAL A 191 7.29 -13.79 0.02
CA VAL A 191 6.84 -12.98 -1.10
C VAL A 191 7.50 -11.62 -1.00
N ALA A 192 8.20 -11.21 -2.06
CA ALA A 192 8.72 -9.85 -2.16
C ALA A 192 7.58 -8.86 -2.37
N VAL A 193 7.51 -7.86 -1.51
CA VAL A 193 6.50 -6.80 -1.56
C VAL A 193 7.17 -5.44 -1.45
N TRP A 194 6.55 -4.43 -2.04
CA TRP A 194 6.96 -3.04 -1.90
C TRP A 194 5.88 -2.34 -1.10
N THR A 195 6.26 -1.73 0.02
CA THR A 195 5.34 -0.96 0.86
C THR A 195 5.93 0.41 1.12
N TYR A 196 5.06 1.37 1.41
CA TYR A 196 5.45 2.69 1.89
C TYR A 196 6.16 2.60 3.27
#